data_AF-A0ABD6WGN1-F1
#
_entry.id   AF-A0ABD6WGN1-F1
#
_cell.length_a   1.000
_cell.length_b   1.000
_cell.length_c   1.000
_cell.angle_alpha   90.00
_cell.angle_beta   90.00
_cell.angle_gamma   90.00
#
_symmetry.space_group_name_H-M   'P 1'
#
loop_
_entity.id
_entity.type
_entity.pdbx_description
1 polymer ?
#
loop_
_entity_poly.entity_id
_entity_poly.type
_entity_poly.pdbx_seq_one_letter_code
_entity_poly.pdbx_strand_id
1 'polypeptide(L)'
;MSDTTRTPSTTRVDKTPVDTVTSLGGSRTSGTAQGTTVIDDSVVAKVAGIAARQVPGVFALGNNAARAFGAIRQAVGGADHAQGVSVEVGETQVAADVTIVVEYPVPMQKVADSVRAAVSEAITELVGMTVAEINVAVVDVHIPGDDKGDESTESRVR
;
A
#
# COMPACT_ATOMS: atom_id res chain seq x y z
N MET A 1 -1.75 -82.16 31.45
CA MET A 1 -1.36 -80.83 30.93
C MET A 1 -2.30 -80.53 29.79
N SER A 2 -3.14 -79.51 29.94
CA SER A 2 -4.32 -79.25 29.13
C SER A 2 -4.02 -78.42 27.87
N ASP A 3 -4.81 -78.71 26.85
CA ASP A 3 -5.04 -78.00 25.60
C ASP A 3 -5.47 -76.53 25.80
N THR A 4 -5.08 -75.58 24.93
CA THR A 4 -5.82 -74.34 24.59
C THR A 4 -5.19 -73.61 23.39
N THR A 5 -6.11 -73.16 22.53
CA THR A 5 -6.12 -72.60 21.18
C THR A 5 -5.77 -71.09 21.06
N ARG A 6 -5.83 -70.54 19.81
CA ARG A 6 -5.93 -69.12 19.32
C ARG A 6 -4.58 -68.45 18.97
N THR A 7 -4.33 -67.73 17.85
CA THR A 7 -5.08 -67.19 16.69
C THR A 7 -4.03 -66.65 15.68
N PRO A 8 -4.20 -66.65 14.34
CA PRO A 8 -3.43 -65.77 13.44
C PRO A 8 -4.15 -64.43 13.21
N SER A 9 -3.39 -63.34 13.37
CA SER A 9 -3.84 -61.95 13.14
C SER A 9 -3.94 -61.62 11.65
N THR A 10 -5.01 -60.94 11.26
CA THR A 10 -5.27 -60.36 9.93
C THR A 10 -4.78 -58.90 9.85
N THR A 11 -4.81 -58.32 8.63
CA THR A 11 -4.66 -56.90 8.23
C THR A 11 -3.31 -56.63 7.51
N ARG A 12 -3.23 -56.12 6.27
CA ARG A 12 -3.90 -54.93 5.69
C ARG A 12 -3.86 -54.97 4.15
N VAL A 13 -4.92 -54.44 3.52
CA VAL A 13 -5.11 -54.29 2.06
C VAL A 13 -4.30 -53.12 1.50
N ASP A 14 -3.68 -53.35 0.34
CA ASP A 14 -2.91 -52.44 -0.51
C ASP A 14 -3.78 -51.28 -1.07
N LYS A 15 -3.25 -50.05 -1.07
CA LYS A 15 -3.84 -48.89 -1.74
C LYS A 15 -2.79 -48.27 -2.65
N THR A 16 -2.98 -48.44 -3.95
CA THR A 16 -2.17 -47.86 -5.03
C THR A 16 -2.39 -46.34 -5.08
N PRO A 17 -1.34 -45.50 -5.27
CA PRO A 17 -1.48 -44.06 -5.39
C PRO A 17 -1.85 -43.65 -6.83
N VAL A 18 -2.75 -42.68 -6.95
CA VAL A 18 -3.15 -42.05 -8.21
C VAL A 18 -2.35 -40.77 -8.43
N ASP A 19 -1.35 -40.83 -9.31
CA ASP A 19 -0.59 -39.68 -9.77
C ASP A 19 -1.39 -38.89 -10.81
N THR A 20 -2.04 -37.81 -10.39
CA THR A 20 -2.66 -36.85 -11.33
C THR A 20 -1.67 -35.75 -11.65
N VAL A 21 -0.90 -35.95 -12.72
CA VAL A 21 -0.08 -34.90 -13.33
C VAL A 21 -0.99 -34.03 -14.20
N THR A 22 -1.47 -32.92 -13.65
CA THR A 22 -2.07 -31.85 -14.45
C THR A 22 -1.01 -30.77 -14.68
N SER A 23 -0.18 -31.01 -15.69
CA SER A 23 0.63 -29.96 -16.33
C SER A 23 -0.28 -29.13 -17.22
N LEU A 24 -0.65 -27.93 -16.79
CA LEU A 24 -1.35 -26.94 -17.60
C LEU A 24 -0.58 -25.63 -17.58
N GLY A 25 -0.23 -25.16 -18.78
CA GLY A 25 -0.04 -23.75 -19.04
C GLY A 25 1.40 -23.32 -19.27
N GLY A 26 1.99 -23.77 -20.38
CA GLY A 26 3.05 -23.00 -21.03
C GLY A 26 2.54 -21.59 -21.29
N SER A 27 3.10 -20.61 -20.59
CA SER A 27 2.86 -19.19 -20.83
C SER A 27 3.27 -18.88 -22.27
N ARG A 28 2.28 -18.60 -23.13
CA ARG A 28 2.50 -18.16 -24.50
C ARG A 28 3.17 -16.79 -24.41
N THR A 29 4.47 -16.74 -24.68
CA THR A 29 5.19 -15.49 -24.85
C THR A 29 4.68 -14.81 -26.13
N SER A 30 3.71 -13.91 -25.94
CA SER A 30 3.34 -12.91 -26.93
C SER A 30 4.63 -12.22 -27.39
N GLY A 31 4.91 -12.22 -28.70
CA GLY A 31 6.14 -11.66 -29.26
C GLY A 31 6.43 -10.26 -28.71
N THR A 32 7.63 -10.06 -28.16
CA THR A 32 8.03 -8.80 -27.55
C THR A 32 8.38 -7.81 -28.65
N ALA A 33 7.48 -6.86 -28.91
CA ALA A 33 7.89 -5.60 -29.52
C ALA A 33 8.96 -4.97 -28.61
N GLN A 34 10.11 -4.63 -29.16
CA GLN A 34 11.18 -3.97 -28.40
C GLN A 34 10.89 -2.47 -28.29
N GLY A 35 11.10 -1.91 -27.10
CA GLY A 35 10.89 -0.49 -26.80
C GLY A 35 11.29 -0.14 -25.38
N THR A 36 11.23 1.16 -25.05
CA THR A 36 11.50 1.68 -23.70
C THR A 36 10.20 2.25 -23.14
N THR A 37 9.84 1.84 -21.93
CA THR A 37 8.74 2.43 -21.15
C THR A 37 9.36 3.37 -20.12
N VAL A 38 8.90 4.61 -20.09
CA VAL A 38 9.27 5.59 -19.06
C VAL A 38 8.00 5.94 -18.28
N ILE A 39 8.09 5.93 -16.96
CA ILE A 39 6.99 6.32 -16.07
C ILE A 39 7.40 7.61 -15.38
N ASP A 40 6.63 8.67 -15.57
CA ASP A 40 6.89 9.96 -14.94
C ASP A 40 6.73 9.88 -13.41
N ASP A 41 7.59 10.60 -12.70
CA ASP A 41 7.60 10.73 -11.24
C ASP A 41 6.21 11.14 -10.70
N SER A 42 5.50 12.01 -11.44
CA SER A 42 4.14 12.44 -11.10
C SER A 42 3.12 11.28 -11.07
N VAL A 43 3.30 10.27 -11.92
CA VAL A 43 2.45 9.07 -11.98
C VAL A 43 2.79 8.16 -10.81
N VAL A 44 4.08 7.97 -10.51
CA VAL A 44 4.53 7.17 -9.35
C VAL A 44 4.05 7.80 -8.04
N ALA A 45 4.18 9.12 -7.88
CA ALA A 45 3.67 9.86 -6.73
C ALA A 45 2.15 9.73 -6.58
N LYS A 46 1.40 9.70 -7.69
CA LYS A 46 -0.05 9.47 -7.68
C LYS A 46 -0.41 8.06 -7.19
N VAL A 47 0.31 7.03 -7.66
CA VAL A 47 0.10 5.64 -7.20
C VAL A 47 0.41 5.52 -5.71
N ALA A 48 1.55 6.05 -5.27
CA ALA A 48 1.96 6.06 -3.87
C ALA A 48 0.96 6.83 -2.98
N GLY A 49 0.47 7.99 -3.41
CA GLY A 49 -0.53 8.77 -2.68
C GLY A 49 -1.89 8.08 -2.57
N ILE A 50 -2.31 7.34 -3.60
CA ILE A 50 -3.53 6.52 -3.53
C ILE A 50 -3.34 5.39 -2.51
N ALA A 51 -2.21 4.68 -2.57
CA ALA A 51 -1.92 3.59 -1.63
C ALA A 51 -1.84 4.08 -0.18
N ALA A 52 -1.13 5.18 0.07
CA ALA A 52 -1.00 5.76 1.39
C ALA A 52 -2.36 6.19 2.00
N ARG A 53 -3.28 6.75 1.20
CA ARG A 53 -4.64 7.13 1.67
C ARG A 53 -5.52 5.95 2.02
N GLN A 54 -5.27 4.77 1.47
CA GLN A 54 -6.08 3.58 1.75
C GLN A 54 -5.70 2.90 3.06
N VAL A 55 -4.59 3.32 3.69
CA VAL A 55 -4.14 2.76 4.96
C VAL A 55 -5.06 3.22 6.10
N PRO A 56 -5.65 2.29 6.88
CA PRO A 56 -6.46 2.63 8.03
C PRO A 56 -5.68 3.47 9.06
N GLY A 57 -6.31 4.54 9.55
CA GLY A 57 -5.71 5.50 10.47
C GLY A 57 -4.98 6.67 9.81
N VAL A 58 -4.85 6.69 8.47
CA VAL A 58 -4.47 7.89 7.72
C VAL A 58 -5.71 8.75 7.50
N PHE A 59 -5.75 9.93 8.12
CA PHE A 59 -6.82 10.91 7.92
C PHE A 59 -6.62 11.68 6.61
N ALA A 60 -5.39 12.16 6.38
CA ALA A 60 -5.04 12.94 5.21
C ALA A 60 -3.55 12.83 4.87
N LEU A 61 -3.20 13.25 3.65
CA LEU A 61 -1.81 13.44 3.22
C LEU A 61 -1.47 14.93 3.13
N GLY A 62 -0.23 15.28 3.45
CA GLY A 62 0.32 16.63 3.37
C GLY A 62 -0.09 17.57 4.52
N ASN A 63 0.50 18.77 4.52
CA ASN A 63 0.28 19.78 5.56
C ASN A 63 -1.08 20.49 5.42
N ASN A 64 -1.57 21.09 6.52
CA ASN A 64 -2.87 21.78 6.59
C ASN A 64 -3.00 22.88 5.50
N ALA A 65 -1.92 23.62 5.21
CA ALA A 65 -1.88 24.59 4.12
C ALA A 65 -2.04 23.94 2.73
N ALA A 66 -1.37 22.80 2.48
CA ALA A 66 -1.49 22.08 1.22
C ALA A 66 -2.93 21.55 1.01
N ARG A 67 -3.63 21.18 2.08
CA ARG A 67 -5.06 20.81 2.02
C ARG A 67 -5.97 21.99 1.69
N ALA A 68 -5.73 23.17 2.26
CA ALA A 68 -6.51 24.38 1.94
C ALA A 68 -6.39 24.78 0.46
N PHE A 69 -5.17 24.74 -0.10
CA PHE A 69 -4.95 24.96 -1.52
C PHE A 69 -5.51 23.81 -2.39
N GLY A 70 -5.42 22.56 -1.92
CA GLY A 70 -6.02 21.40 -2.57
C GLY A 70 -7.54 21.47 -2.66
N ALA A 71 -8.22 21.95 -1.62
CA ALA A 71 -9.69 22.11 -1.62
C ALA A 71 -10.15 23.13 -2.67
N ILE A 72 -9.44 24.26 -2.79
CA ILE A 72 -9.71 25.29 -3.81
C ILE A 72 -9.49 24.72 -5.22
N ARG A 73 -8.46 23.90 -5.42
CA ARG A 73 -8.11 23.30 -6.71
C ARG A 73 -9.03 22.12 -7.09
N GLN A 74 -9.54 21.38 -6.11
CA GLN A 74 -10.59 20.37 -6.27
C GLN A 74 -11.92 21.00 -6.72
N ALA A 75 -12.27 22.18 -6.21
CA ALA A 75 -13.44 22.94 -6.68
C ALA A 75 -13.33 23.37 -8.16
N VAL A 76 -12.11 23.41 -8.71
CA VAL A 76 -11.80 23.74 -10.11
C VAL A 76 -11.55 22.47 -10.97
N GLY A 77 -11.75 21.27 -10.41
CA GLY A 77 -11.76 20.01 -11.16
C GLY A 77 -10.45 19.20 -11.15
N GLY A 78 -9.48 19.54 -10.29
CA GLY A 78 -8.25 18.77 -10.13
C GLY A 78 -8.17 18.05 -8.78
N ALA A 79 -8.25 16.71 -8.79
CA ALA A 79 -7.94 15.92 -7.60
C ALA A 79 -6.41 15.74 -7.49
N ASP A 80 -5.80 16.44 -6.53
CA ASP A 80 -4.36 16.31 -6.22
C ASP A 80 -4.11 15.02 -5.42
N HIS A 81 -4.11 13.90 -6.13
CA HIS A 81 -3.81 12.59 -5.55
C HIS A 81 -2.34 12.41 -5.13
N ALA A 82 -1.44 13.32 -5.56
CA ALA A 82 -0.03 13.35 -5.18
C ALA A 82 0.27 14.29 -4.00
N GLN A 83 -0.74 15.01 -3.46
CA GLN A 83 -0.50 15.91 -2.32
C GLN A 83 0.06 15.17 -1.11
N GLY A 84 1.16 15.70 -0.55
CA GLY A 84 1.86 15.11 0.58
C GLY A 84 2.78 13.94 0.22
N VAL A 85 2.99 13.65 -1.07
CA VAL A 85 3.91 12.60 -1.53
C VAL A 85 4.91 13.22 -2.51
N SER A 86 6.18 13.15 -2.17
CA SER A 86 7.30 13.45 -3.07
C SER A 86 7.96 12.15 -3.48
N VAL A 87 8.32 12.01 -4.75
CA VAL A 87 8.98 10.82 -5.27
C VAL A 87 10.13 11.26 -6.15
N GLU A 88 11.25 10.57 -6.00
CA GLU A 88 12.40 10.67 -6.91
C GLU A 88 12.57 9.33 -7.60
N VAL A 89 12.53 9.34 -8.94
CA VAL A 89 12.63 8.15 -9.76
C VAL A 89 14.02 8.08 -10.42
N GLY A 90 14.73 6.98 -10.16
CA GLY A 90 15.95 6.60 -10.88
C GLY A 90 15.65 5.63 -12.03
N GLU A 91 16.69 5.06 -12.64
CA GLU A 91 16.51 4.13 -13.77
C GLU A 91 15.74 2.85 -13.40
N THR A 92 15.94 2.35 -12.18
CA THR A 92 15.30 1.11 -11.70
C THR A 92 14.74 1.22 -10.28
N GLN A 93 15.05 2.31 -9.60
CA GLN A 93 14.79 2.49 -8.18
C GLN A 93 13.96 3.75 -7.92
N VAL A 94 13.19 3.73 -6.83
CA VAL A 94 12.34 4.83 -6.40
C VAL A 94 12.58 5.14 -4.93
N ALA A 95 12.74 6.42 -4.59
CA ALA A 95 12.68 6.92 -3.23
C ALA A 95 11.40 7.75 -3.04
N ALA A 96 10.73 7.60 -1.90
CA ALA A 96 9.48 8.29 -1.62
C ALA A 96 9.45 8.92 -0.23
N ASP A 97 9.02 10.18 -0.16
CA ASP A 97 8.72 10.89 1.08
C ASP A 97 7.21 11.08 1.19
N VAL A 98 6.61 10.57 2.26
CA VAL A 98 5.17 10.58 2.50
C VAL A 98 4.88 11.36 3.77
N THR A 99 4.10 12.43 3.64
CA THR A 99 3.64 13.26 4.76
C THR A 99 2.19 12.92 5.07
N ILE A 100 1.89 12.54 6.32
CA ILE A 100 0.56 12.09 6.74
C ILE A 100 0.04 12.83 7.97
N VAL A 101 -1.29 12.92 8.06
CA VAL A 101 -2.05 13.24 9.27
C VAL A 101 -2.74 11.97 9.74
N VAL A 102 -2.61 11.65 11.02
CA VAL A 102 -3.07 10.38 11.60
C VAL A 102 -4.33 10.60 12.44
N GLU A 103 -5.25 9.64 12.41
CA GLU A 103 -6.45 9.66 13.27
C GLU A 103 -6.10 9.29 14.72
N TYR A 104 -6.59 10.07 15.68
CA TYR A 104 -6.61 9.67 17.08
C TYR A 104 -7.72 8.62 17.34
N PRO A 105 -7.52 7.56 18.15
CA PRO A 105 -6.36 7.23 18.98
C PRO A 105 -5.46 6.10 18.40
N VAL A 106 -5.10 6.15 17.12
CA VAL A 106 -4.33 5.05 16.49
C VAL A 106 -2.81 5.19 16.79
N PRO A 107 -2.08 4.09 17.06
CA PRO A 107 -0.62 4.14 17.22
C PRO A 107 0.09 4.59 15.94
N MET A 108 0.70 5.76 15.97
CA MET A 108 1.33 6.40 14.80
C MET A 108 2.41 5.55 14.14
N GLN A 109 3.24 4.86 14.93
CA GLN A 109 4.29 3.99 14.39
C GLN A 109 3.70 2.86 13.55
N LYS A 110 2.60 2.25 14.02
CA LYS A 110 1.89 1.21 13.28
C LYS A 110 1.31 1.76 11.97
N VAL A 111 0.75 2.97 11.99
CA VAL A 111 0.24 3.62 10.76
C VAL A 111 1.39 3.88 9.79
N ALA A 112 2.50 4.45 10.25
CA ALA A 112 3.67 4.71 9.42
C ALA A 112 4.25 3.42 8.80
N ASP A 113 4.37 2.34 9.58
CA ASP A 113 4.79 1.03 9.08
C ASP A 113 3.84 0.50 8.00
N SER A 114 2.53 0.65 8.23
CA SER A 114 1.49 0.22 7.28
C SER A 114 1.54 1.05 5.99
N VAL A 115 1.79 2.35 6.09
CA VAL A 115 2.00 3.25 4.95
C VAL A 115 3.23 2.84 4.13
N ARG A 116 4.36 2.57 4.78
CA ARG A 116 5.57 2.09 4.08
C ARG A 116 5.29 0.78 3.34
N ALA A 117 4.61 -0.17 3.98
CA ALA A 117 4.25 -1.44 3.35
C ALA A 117 3.34 -1.23 2.12
N ALA A 118 2.24 -0.50 2.28
CA ALA A 118 1.26 -0.28 1.21
C ALA A 118 1.85 0.48 0.02
N VAL A 119 2.67 1.51 0.27
CA VAL A 119 3.34 2.26 -0.81
C VAL A 119 4.39 1.39 -1.50
N SER A 120 5.15 0.59 -0.75
CA SER A 120 6.14 -0.31 -1.33
C SER A 120 5.51 -1.36 -2.23
N GLU A 121 4.40 -1.96 -1.78
CA GLU A 121 3.61 -2.92 -2.57
C GLU A 121 3.10 -2.27 -3.85
N ALA A 122 2.47 -1.10 -3.75
CA ALA A 122 1.93 -0.40 -4.92
C ALA A 122 3.01 -0.03 -5.95
N ILE A 123 4.18 0.46 -5.53
CA ILE A 123 5.29 0.76 -6.45
C ILE A 123 5.84 -0.51 -7.09
N THR A 124 6.02 -1.58 -6.31
CA THR A 124 6.61 -2.82 -6.82
C THR A 124 5.65 -3.55 -7.77
N GLU A 125 4.37 -3.62 -7.44
CA GLU A 125 3.38 -4.41 -8.18
C GLU A 125 2.73 -3.65 -9.33
N LEU A 126 2.46 -2.34 -9.19
CA LEU A 126 1.76 -1.57 -10.21
C LEU A 126 2.71 -0.80 -11.12
N VAL A 127 3.81 -0.26 -10.58
CA VAL A 127 4.79 0.52 -11.34
C VAL A 127 5.91 -0.38 -11.87
N GLY A 128 6.21 -1.47 -11.17
CA GLY A 128 7.26 -2.41 -11.57
C GLY A 128 8.67 -1.93 -11.27
N MET A 129 8.83 -1.07 -10.26
CA MET A 129 10.12 -0.51 -9.84
C MET A 129 10.53 -1.00 -8.46
N THR A 130 11.83 -1.00 -8.19
CA THR A 130 12.34 -1.37 -6.86
C THR A 130 12.32 -0.16 -5.94
N VAL A 131 11.91 -0.33 -4.69
CA VAL A 131 11.92 0.75 -3.71
C VAL A 131 13.27 0.80 -3.00
N ALA A 132 13.94 1.97 -3.03
CA ALA A 132 15.17 2.21 -2.28
C ALA A 132 14.86 2.55 -0.82
N GLU A 133 14.00 3.55 -0.61
CA GLU A 133 13.57 3.98 0.71
C GLU A 133 12.19 4.64 0.68
N ILE A 134 11.49 4.55 1.82
CA ILE A 134 10.22 5.27 2.05
C ILE A 134 10.31 5.95 3.40
N ASN A 135 10.32 7.27 3.40
CA ASN A 135 10.29 8.09 4.60
C ASN A 135 8.85 8.51 4.87
N VAL A 136 8.40 8.36 6.12
CA VAL A 136 7.05 8.77 6.51
C VAL A 136 7.15 9.81 7.63
N ALA A 137 6.63 11.00 7.35
CA ALA A 137 6.52 12.10 8.31
C ALA A 137 5.07 12.22 8.80
N VAL A 138 4.86 12.11 10.12
CA VAL A 138 3.56 12.40 10.75
C VAL A 138 3.59 13.87 11.18
N VAL A 139 2.78 14.72 10.54
CA VAL A 139 2.82 16.17 10.76
C VAL A 139 1.70 16.69 11.65
N ASP A 140 0.60 15.94 11.77
CA ASP A 140 -0.55 16.35 12.57
C ASP A 140 -1.39 15.13 13.02
N VAL A 141 -2.30 15.35 13.96
CA VAL A 141 -3.26 14.37 14.47
C VAL A 141 -4.67 14.92 14.33
N HIS A 142 -5.53 14.18 13.64
CA HIS A 142 -6.95 14.51 13.61
C HIS A 142 -7.66 13.96 14.83
N ILE A 143 -8.28 14.86 15.61
CA ILE A 143 -9.13 14.54 16.75
C ILE A 143 -10.59 14.75 16.32
N PRO A 144 -11.42 13.70 16.35
CA PRO A 144 -12.84 13.83 16.01
C PRO A 144 -13.52 14.90 16.87
N GLY A 145 -14.07 15.93 16.24
CA GLY A 145 -14.82 17.01 16.91
C GLY A 145 -14.04 18.31 17.14
N ASP A 146 -12.73 18.35 16.83
CA ASP A 146 -11.89 19.55 16.97
C ASP A 146 -11.86 20.47 15.73
N ASP A 147 -12.70 20.22 14.71
CA ASP A 147 -12.77 21.02 13.46
C ASP A 147 -13.27 22.48 13.66
N LYS A 148 -13.35 22.99 14.89
CA LYS A 148 -13.77 24.36 15.23
C LYS A 148 -12.61 25.36 15.38
N GLY A 149 -11.41 25.04 14.88
CA GLY A 149 -10.17 25.71 15.26
C GLY A 149 -9.58 26.78 14.32
N ASP A 150 -9.99 26.90 13.05
CA ASP A 150 -9.24 27.69 12.05
C ASP A 150 -10.02 28.86 11.38
N GLU A 151 -11.04 29.42 12.03
CA GLU A 151 -11.72 30.67 11.59
C GLU A 151 -11.31 31.91 12.44
N SER A 152 -10.07 32.02 12.91
CA SER A 152 -9.66 33.10 13.82
C SER A 152 -8.35 33.80 13.48
N THR A 153 -8.06 34.03 12.20
CA THR A 153 -7.05 35.02 11.81
C THR A 153 -7.43 35.75 10.51
N GLU A 154 -8.40 36.67 10.58
CA GLU A 154 -8.37 37.90 9.76
C GLU A 154 -9.50 38.87 10.15
N SER A 155 -9.15 40.17 10.21
CA SER A 155 -10.03 41.32 10.47
C SER A 155 -10.20 41.79 11.92
N ARG A 156 -9.08 42.23 12.52
CA ARG A 156 -9.10 43.41 13.40
C ARG A 156 -8.15 44.46 12.85
N VAL A 157 -8.64 45.25 11.88
CA VAL A 157 -8.20 46.64 11.68
C VAL A 157 -9.46 47.48 11.42
N ARG A 158 -9.79 48.33 12.40
CA ARG A 158 -10.65 49.50 12.23
C ARG A 158 -10.00 50.62 13.02
#